data_AF-A0A8H6D8C6-F1
#
_entry.id   AF-A0A8H6D8C6-F1
#
_cell.length_a   1.000
_cell.length_b   1.000
_cell.length_c   1.000
_cell.angle_alpha   90.00
_cell.angle_beta   90.00
_cell.angle_gamma   90.00
#
_symmetry.space_group_name_H-M   'P 1'
#
loop_
_entity.id
_entity.type
_entity.pdbx_description
1 polymer ?
#
loop_
_entity_poly.entity_id
_entity_poly.type
_entity_poly.pdbx_seq_one_letter_code
_entity_poly.pdbx_strand_id
1 'polypeptide(L)'
;MTTQTPVEEFKALLSETSVLFVVFYRGHWCPFCRAYLQTLQGLSPSISSLGGKTLIVTAEPASFLPEMRKLTGYSGDAIVDTKNTLVELVKESRESWYYEGGKEEM
;
A
#
# COMPACT_ATOMS: atom_id res chain seq x y z
N MET A 1 13.03 -6.42 17.51
CA MET A 1 11.94 -5.84 16.69
C MET A 1 12.62 -4.93 15.70
N THR A 2 12.65 -5.29 14.42
CA THR A 2 13.38 -4.55 13.39
C THR A 2 12.73 -3.17 13.22
N THR A 3 13.47 -2.13 13.59
CA THR A 3 13.07 -0.71 13.48
C THR A 3 13.16 -0.24 12.03
N GLN A 4 12.44 -0.90 11.12
CA GLN A 4 12.40 -0.48 9.72
C GLN A 4 11.46 0.72 9.58
N THR A 5 11.88 1.69 8.79
CA THR A 5 11.05 2.82 8.37
C THR A 5 9.97 2.35 7.38
N PRO A 6 8.87 3.10 7.20
CA PRO A 6 7.84 2.79 6.19
C PRO A 6 8.41 2.59 4.78
N VAL A 7 9.43 3.38 4.40
CA VAL A 7 10.12 3.27 3.10
C VAL A 7 10.92 1.97 2.97
N GLU A 8 11.60 1.55 4.02
CA GLU A 8 12.36 0.29 4.01
C GLU A 8 11.44 -0.92 3.94
N GLU A 9 10.34 -0.91 4.71
CA GLU A 9 9.33 -1.97 4.67
C GLU A 9 8.66 -2.08 3.28
N PHE A 10 8.33 -0.95 2.68
CA PHE A 10 7.80 -0.90 1.31
C PHE A 10 8.78 -1.48 0.29
N LYS A 11 10.06 -1.09 0.35
CA LYS A 11 11.10 -1.60 -0.55
C LYS A 11 11.33 -3.11 -0.37
N ALA A 12 11.28 -3.60 0.87
CA ALA A 12 11.37 -5.03 1.17
C ALA A 12 10.20 -5.79 0.52
N LEU A 13 8.96 -5.35 0.74
CA LEU A 13 7.77 -5.96 0.12
C LEU A 13 7.85 -5.93 -1.41
N LEU A 14 8.29 -4.82 -2.00
CA LEU A 14 8.44 -4.68 -3.44
C LEU A 14 9.52 -5.64 -4.01
N SER A 15 10.59 -5.91 -3.26
CA SER A 15 11.65 -6.84 -3.69
C SER A 15 11.22 -8.31 -3.67
N GLU A 16 10.17 -8.64 -2.91
CA GLU A 16 9.66 -10.02 -2.74
C GLU A 16 8.57 -10.41 -3.75
N THR A 17 8.02 -9.45 -4.51
CA THR A 17 6.90 -9.69 -5.43
C THR A 17 7.16 -9.03 -6.77
N SER A 18 6.62 -9.62 -7.84
CA SER A 18 6.62 -8.99 -9.16
C SER A 18 5.68 -7.80 -9.24
N VAL A 19 4.58 -7.82 -8.47
CA VAL A 19 3.56 -6.77 -8.46
C VAL A 19 3.06 -6.55 -7.04
N LEU A 20 3.25 -5.33 -6.52
CA LEU A 20 2.69 -4.90 -5.25
C LEU A 20 1.51 -3.95 -5.49
N PHE A 21 0.30 -4.39 -5.16
CA PHE A 21 -0.90 -3.56 -5.25
C PHE A 21 -1.06 -2.73 -3.98
N VAL A 22 -0.79 -1.42 -4.09
CA VAL A 22 -0.74 -0.51 -2.93
C VAL A 22 -2.00 0.36 -2.86
N VAL A 23 -2.63 0.42 -1.69
CA VAL A 23 -3.75 1.33 -1.42
C VAL A 23 -3.44 2.24 -0.25
N PHE A 24 -3.31 3.54 -0.54
CA PHE A 24 -3.29 4.57 0.49
C PHE A 24 -4.72 4.88 0.93
N TYR A 25 -4.95 4.88 2.24
CA TYR A 25 -6.26 5.20 2.80
C TYR A 25 -6.17 6.15 4.00
N ARG A 26 -7.25 6.92 4.21
CA ARG A 26 -7.28 7.98 5.23
C ARG A 26 -7.36 7.44 6.65
N GLY A 27 -8.28 6.50 6.90
CA GLY A 27 -8.46 5.92 8.21
C GLY A 27 -9.67 5.02 8.35
N HIS A 28 -9.76 4.33 9.49
CA HIS A 28 -10.80 3.36 9.82
C HIS A 28 -12.21 3.97 9.90
N TRP A 29 -12.31 5.24 10.26
CA TRP A 29 -13.57 5.98 10.33
C TRP A 29 -14.16 6.35 8.96
N CYS A 30 -13.37 6.25 7.88
CA CYS A 30 -13.77 6.66 6.53
C CYS A 30 -14.58 5.55 5.82
N PRO A 31 -15.89 5.75 5.53
CA PRO A 31 -16.73 4.69 4.95
C PRO A 31 -16.29 4.27 3.55
N PHE A 32 -15.81 5.22 2.73
CA PHE A 32 -15.28 4.92 1.38
C PHE A 32 -14.01 4.08 1.45
N CYS A 33 -13.13 4.40 2.40
CA CYS A 33 -11.89 3.68 2.63
C CYS A 33 -12.19 2.22 3.01
N ARG A 34 -13.17 2.01 3.90
CA ARG A 34 -13.61 0.67 4.29
C ARG A 34 -14.17 -0.13 3.11
N ALA A 35 -15.08 0.47 2.33
CA ALA A 35 -15.65 -0.17 1.15
C ALA A 35 -14.56 -0.56 0.13
N TYR A 36 -13.56 0.31 -0.05
CA TYR A 36 -12.46 0.04 -0.96
C TYR A 36 -11.58 -1.12 -0.49
N LEU A 37 -11.25 -1.19 0.81
CA LEU A 37 -10.47 -2.31 1.34
C LEU A 37 -11.24 -3.63 1.40
N GLN A 38 -12.57 -3.60 1.56
CA GLN A 38 -13.40 -4.81 1.42
C GLN A 38 -13.34 -5.38 0.00
N THR A 39 -13.42 -4.51 -1.01
CA THR A 39 -13.21 -4.89 -2.41
C THR A 39 -11.80 -5.42 -2.64
N LEU A 40 -10.78 -4.75 -2.10
CA LEU A 40 -9.39 -5.21 -2.20
C LEU A 40 -9.22 -6.62 -1.62
N GLN A 41 -9.77 -6.88 -0.43
CA GLN A 41 -9.73 -8.19 0.21
C GLN A 41 -10.41 -9.27 -0.66
N GLY A 42 -11.53 -8.94 -1.32
CA GLY A 42 -12.18 -9.85 -2.26
C GLY A 42 -11.32 -10.18 -3.49
N LEU A 43 -10.44 -9.26 -3.90
CA LEU A 43 -9.52 -9.44 -5.02
C LEU A 43 -8.18 -10.06 -4.62
N SER A 44 -7.80 -10.01 -3.34
CA SER A 44 -6.51 -10.49 -2.84
C SER A 44 -6.17 -11.92 -3.29
N PRO A 45 -7.08 -12.93 -3.25
CA PRO A 45 -6.75 -14.28 -3.73
C PRO A 45 -6.34 -14.33 -5.20
N SER A 46 -7.04 -13.57 -6.07
CA SER A 46 -6.72 -13.50 -7.50
C SER A 46 -5.38 -12.81 -7.74
N ILE A 47 -5.10 -11.72 -7.02
CA ILE A 47 -3.80 -11.03 -7.08
C ILE A 47 -2.67 -11.96 -6.65
N SER A 48 -2.84 -12.68 -5.54
CA SER A 48 -1.86 -13.65 -5.05
C SER A 48 -1.66 -14.84 -5.98
N SER A 49 -2.72 -15.31 -6.65
CA SER A 49 -2.60 -16.40 -7.64
C SER A 49 -1.71 -16.04 -8.84
N LEU A 50 -1.51 -14.73 -9.10
CA LEU A 50 -0.66 -14.19 -10.15
C LEU A 50 0.74 -13.80 -9.63
N GLY A 51 1.09 -14.17 -8.39
CA GLY A 51 2.36 -13.84 -7.75
C GLY A 51 2.43 -12.43 -7.16
N GLY A 52 1.31 -11.70 -7.14
CA GLY A 52 1.22 -10.36 -6.56
C GLY A 52 0.96 -10.36 -5.05
N LYS A 53 1.24 -9.23 -4.40
CA LYS A 53 0.84 -8.95 -3.01
C LYS A 53 -0.04 -7.70 -2.94
N THR A 54 -0.86 -7.60 -1.89
CA THR A 54 -1.62 -6.38 -1.58
C THR A 54 -1.03 -5.72 -0.34
N LEU A 55 -0.93 -4.39 -0.37
CA LEU A 55 -0.44 -3.56 0.73
C LEU A 55 -1.41 -2.39 0.97
N ILE A 56 -1.76 -2.14 2.23
CA ILE A 56 -2.50 -0.93 2.62
C ILE A 56 -1.57 0.02 3.39
N VAL A 57 -1.72 1.32 3.15
CA VAL A 57 -0.89 2.35 3.79
C VAL A 57 -1.78 3.40 4.43
N THR A 58 -1.49 3.75 5.68
CA THR A 58 -2.25 4.78 6.41
C THR A 58 -1.37 5.71 7.21
N ALA A 59 -1.82 6.96 7.37
CA ALA A 59 -1.24 7.91 8.30
C ALA A 59 -1.86 7.82 9.71
N GLU A 60 -2.86 6.96 9.94
CA GLU A 60 -3.42 6.76 11.28
C GLU A 60 -2.43 6.06 12.22
N PRO A 61 -2.48 6.35 13.53
CA PRO A 61 -1.74 5.58 14.52
C PRO A 61 -2.02 4.07 14.41
N ALA A 62 -0.99 3.26 14.63
CA ALA A 62 -1.05 1.80 14.53
C ALA A 62 -2.14 1.17 15.42
N SER A 63 -2.55 1.85 16.50
CA SER A 63 -3.64 1.43 17.39
C SER A 63 -4.99 1.25 16.67
N PHE A 64 -5.19 1.87 15.50
CA PHE A 64 -6.42 1.74 14.72
C PHE A 64 -6.39 0.63 13.66
N LEU A 65 -5.21 0.06 13.37
CA LEU A 65 -5.09 -1.02 12.39
C LEU A 65 -5.94 -2.25 12.75
N PRO A 66 -6.04 -2.71 14.01
CA PRO A 66 -6.92 -3.82 14.37
C PRO A 66 -8.39 -3.56 14.04
N GLU A 67 -8.88 -2.34 14.31
CA GLU A 67 -10.26 -1.97 14.01
C GLU A 67 -10.48 -1.89 12.49
N MET A 68 -9.52 -1.36 11.74
CA MET A 68 -9.60 -1.36 10.27
C MET A 68 -9.72 -2.78 9.70
N ARG A 69 -8.88 -3.70 10.18
CA ARG A 69 -8.92 -5.12 9.76
C ARG A 69 -10.25 -5.76 10.13
N LYS A 70 -10.75 -5.52 11.34
CA LYS A 70 -12.07 -6.02 11.79
C LYS A 70 -13.21 -5.53 10.90
N LEU A 71 -13.22 -4.24 10.55
CA LEU A 71 -14.29 -3.62 9.75
C LEU A 71 -14.29 -4.04 8.27
N THR A 72 -13.14 -4.48 7.75
CA THR A 72 -12.96 -4.74 6.31
C THR A 72 -12.64 -6.18 5.96
N GLY A 73 -12.24 -6.98 6.93
CA GLY A 73 -11.70 -8.32 6.71
C GLY A 73 -10.32 -8.34 6.05
N TYR A 74 -9.70 -7.18 5.82
CA TYR A 74 -8.42 -7.11 5.11
C TYR A 74 -7.30 -7.81 5.91
N SER A 75 -6.65 -8.80 5.29
CA SER A 75 -5.65 -9.65 5.93
C SER A 75 -4.25 -9.52 5.35
N GLY A 76 -4.05 -8.71 4.30
CA GLY A 76 -2.73 -8.50 3.68
C GLY A 76 -1.79 -7.59 4.49
N ASP A 77 -0.67 -7.23 3.88
CA ASP A 77 0.36 -6.37 4.47
C ASP A 77 -0.18 -4.96 4.73
N ALA A 78 0.33 -4.30 5.77
CA ALA A 78 -0.09 -2.95 6.16
C ALA A 78 1.10 -2.14 6.70
N ILE A 79 1.29 -0.95 6.15
CA ILE A 79 2.30 0.01 6.63
C ILE A 79 1.61 1.20 7.29
N VAL A 80 2.11 1.57 8.47
CA VAL A 80 1.70 2.78 9.19
C VAL A 80 2.74 3.87 8.95
N ASP A 81 2.36 4.88 8.17
CA ASP A 81 3.21 5.98 7.73
C ASP A 81 2.65 7.33 8.18
N THR A 82 2.74 7.59 9.49
CA THR A 82 2.19 8.81 10.12
C THR A 82 2.80 10.12 9.60
N LYS A 83 3.94 10.05 8.90
CA LYS A 83 4.64 11.19 8.32
C LYS A 83 4.46 11.30 6.80
N ASN A 84 3.66 10.42 6.17
CA ASN A 84 3.45 10.36 4.73
C ASN A 84 4.75 10.26 3.90
N THR A 85 5.78 9.63 4.45
CA THR A 85 7.09 9.45 3.79
C THR A 85 7.01 8.63 2.50
N LEU A 86 6.11 7.65 2.44
CA LEU A 86 5.88 6.83 1.24
C LEU A 86 5.19 7.59 0.12
N VAL A 87 4.30 8.53 0.46
CA VAL A 87 3.63 9.35 -0.55
C VAL A 87 4.64 10.20 -1.29
N GLU A 88 5.62 10.78 -0.58
CA GLU A 88 6.69 11.55 -1.21
C GLU A 88 7.59 10.68 -2.10
N LEU A 89 8.01 9.50 -1.60
CA LEU A 89 8.77 8.55 -2.41
C LEU A 89 8.06 8.15 -3.72
N VAL A 90 6.77 7.81 -3.64
CA VAL A 90 6.00 7.36 -4.81
C VAL A 90 5.79 8.51 -5.79
N LYS A 91 5.58 9.74 -5.32
CA LYS A 91 5.52 10.93 -6.19
C LYS A 91 6.81 11.13 -6.96
N GLU A 92 7.96 11.12 -6.27
CA GLU A 92 9.28 11.27 -6.89
C GLU A 92 9.54 10.19 -7.96
N SER A 93 9.20 8.93 -7.65
CA SER A 93 9.37 7.84 -8.61
C SER A 93 8.48 7.99 -9.85
N ARG A 94 7.26 8.53 -9.69
CA ARG A 94 6.32 8.74 -10.79
C ARG A 94 6.77 9.89 -11.69
N GLU A 95 7.33 10.93 -11.10
CA GLU A 95 7.89 12.06 -11.85
C GLU A 95 9.11 11.62 -12.66
N SER A 96 10.05 10.86 -12.07
CA SER A 96 11.16 10.27 -12.82
C SER A 96 10.67 9.39 -13.98
N TRP A 97 9.69 8.52 -13.75
CA TRP A 97 9.12 7.68 -14.82
C TRP A 97 8.43 8.50 -15.93
N TYR A 98 7.77 9.60 -15.59
CA TYR A 98 7.15 10.50 -16.57
C TYR A 98 8.20 11.22 -17.44
N TYR A 99 9.34 11.59 -16.86
CA TYR A 99 10.42 12.26 -17.60
C TYR A 99 11.34 11.30 -18.35
N GLU A 100 11.51 10.06 -17.87
CA GLU A 100 12.36 9.03 -18.49
C GLU A 100 11.58 8.18 -19.51
N GLY A 101 10.34 7.80 -19.20
CA GLY A 101 9.47 6.99 -20.07
C GLY A 101 8.85 7.75 -21.24
N GLY A 102 8.94 9.08 -21.29
CA GLY A 102 8.51 9.91 -22.43
C GLY A 102 9.48 9.90 -23.62
N LYS A 103 10.59 9.17 -23.56
CA LYS A 103 11.58 9.06 -24.65
C LYS A 103 11.52 7.77 -25.46
N GLU A 104 10.64 6.83 -25.11
CA GLU A 104 10.55 5.52 -25.78
C GLU A 104 9.37 5.40 -26.76
N GLU A 105 8.72 6.52 -27.13
CA GLU A 105 7.68 6.58 -28.17
C GLU A 105 7.91 7.71 -29.20
N MET A 106 9.14 7.87 -29.70
CA MET A 106 9.42 8.61 -30.95
C MET A 106 10.43 7.90 -31.84
#